data_AF-A0A386ZAH2-F1
#
_entry.id   AF-A0A386ZAH2-F1
#
_cell.length_a   1.000
_cell.length_b   1.000
_cell.length_c   1.000
_cell.angle_alpha   90.00
_cell.angle_beta   90.00
_cell.angle_gamma   90.00
#
_symmetry.space_group_name_H-M   'P 1'
#
loop_
_entity.id
_entity.type
_entity.pdbx_description
1 polymer ?
#
loop_
_entity_poly.entity_id
_entity_poly.type
_entity_poly.pdbx_seq_one_letter_code
_entity_poly.pdbx_strand_id
1 'polypeptide(L)'
;MSQLKDSDSGDNLEKPTETSVPDTTPDASSADAGTPQRESGTETAESAATAEPTVVLDKPAAGDPPVAAPPAAPAAGLDARRAATVGAAVLLVAAAVAAVVVGFLWFGDHKDETRAQARDAALTDARQAATNLMSINPDDIDGSLANIRSSMTGELLKQQEDGQDQLKQTAQDSKTRITADVEGITLTSLDSELDHASAFAVLKITRSWPGGQPATFRQLWTLDMLKVGSTWKAEKAQNLGEPVPLGAATPQGGQQPAATPTPAPGN
;
A
#
# COMPACT_ATOMS: atom_id res chain seq x y z
N MET A 1 40.96 78.56 6.62
CA MET A 1 39.73 78.61 5.79
C MET A 1 39.76 77.32 4.98
N SER A 2 39.20 76.25 5.52
CA SER A 2 37.77 75.88 5.42
C SER A 2 37.52 75.07 4.14
N GLN A 3 36.87 73.92 4.12
CA GLN A 3 36.39 72.90 5.07
C GLN A 3 35.25 72.17 4.31
N LEU A 4 34.91 70.95 4.72
CA LEU A 4 33.72 70.17 4.31
C LEU A 4 33.77 69.55 2.88
N LYS A 5 33.32 68.30 2.66
CA LYS A 5 32.55 67.42 3.56
C LYS A 5 32.84 65.93 3.40
N ASP A 6 32.83 65.22 4.52
CA ASP A 6 32.97 63.77 4.70
C ASP A 6 31.67 62.97 4.44
N SER A 7 31.85 61.67 4.13
CA SER A 7 31.04 60.49 4.49
C SER A 7 31.69 59.30 3.75
N ASP A 8 32.42 58.37 4.37
CA ASP A 8 32.14 57.48 5.51
C ASP A 8 31.17 56.31 5.19
N SER A 9 31.45 55.16 5.81
CA SER A 9 30.81 53.84 5.67
C SER A 9 31.07 53.16 4.32
N GLY A 10 31.34 51.85 4.24
CA GLY A 10 31.18 50.76 5.21
C GLY A 10 30.65 49.57 4.40
N ASP A 11 31.50 48.62 4.05
CA ASP A 11 31.72 47.35 4.76
C ASP A 11 30.68 46.26 4.42
N ASN A 12 31.21 45.06 4.21
CA ASN A 12 30.57 43.75 4.05
C ASN A 12 29.54 43.44 2.94
N LEU A 13 29.74 42.23 2.40
CA LEU A 13 28.87 41.52 1.46
C LEU A 13 27.86 40.68 2.26
N GLU A 14 26.66 41.18 2.48
CA GLU A 14 25.62 40.39 3.17
C GLU A 14 24.82 39.50 2.20
N LYS A 15 24.90 38.21 2.51
CA LYS A 15 24.30 37.03 1.88
C LYS A 15 22.76 37.04 2.08
N PRO A 16 21.93 36.65 1.09
CA PRO A 16 20.50 36.48 1.30
C PRO A 16 20.21 35.48 2.43
N THR A 17 19.25 35.85 3.26
CA THR A 17 19.02 35.34 4.62
C THR A 17 18.65 33.85 4.65
N GLU A 18 19.24 33.11 5.59
CA GLU A 18 18.77 31.78 5.98
C GLU A 18 17.39 31.90 6.67
N THR A 19 16.36 31.29 6.10
CA THR A 19 15.03 31.21 6.74
C THR A 19 15.10 30.24 7.92
N SER A 20 14.87 30.75 9.12
CA SER A 20 14.94 29.98 10.37
C SER A 20 13.99 28.78 10.38
N VAL A 21 14.54 27.61 10.67
CA VAL A 21 13.77 26.47 11.18
C VAL A 21 13.55 26.70 12.68
N PRO A 22 12.32 26.62 13.22
CA PRO A 22 12.10 26.66 14.65
C PRO A 22 12.51 25.33 15.29
N ASP A 23 13.41 25.40 16.26
CA ASP A 23 13.72 24.29 17.18
C ASP A 23 12.48 23.85 17.97
N THR A 24 12.19 22.55 17.94
CA THR A 24 11.35 21.90 18.96
C THR A 24 12.06 20.66 19.49
N THR A 25 12.96 20.87 20.44
CA THR A 25 13.45 19.82 21.34
C THR A 25 12.33 19.47 22.34
N PRO A 26 12.08 18.18 22.65
CA PRO A 26 10.95 17.79 23.49
C PRO A 26 11.26 17.96 24.99
N ASP A 27 10.33 18.58 25.72
CA ASP A 27 10.32 18.60 27.18
C ASP A 27 9.33 17.56 27.73
N ALA A 28 9.61 17.02 28.91
CA ALA A 28 8.92 15.87 29.48
C ALA A 28 8.42 16.18 30.89
N SER A 29 7.10 16.05 31.13
CA SER A 29 6.61 15.85 32.49
C SER A 29 5.26 15.14 32.59
N SER A 30 5.33 13.95 33.19
CA SER A 30 4.48 13.46 34.29
C SER A 30 2.95 13.30 34.14
N ALA A 31 2.55 12.02 34.16
CA ALA A 31 1.45 11.44 34.96
C ALA A 31 0.00 11.94 34.79
N ASP A 32 -0.92 11.03 34.45
CA ASP A 32 -1.69 10.34 35.49
C ASP A 32 -2.28 8.99 35.00
N ALA A 33 -2.51 8.12 35.98
CA ALA A 33 -3.04 6.77 35.92
C ALA A 33 -4.51 6.67 35.48
N GLY A 34 -4.94 5.47 35.03
CA GLY A 34 -6.33 5.28 34.58
C GLY A 34 -6.77 3.89 34.17
N THR A 35 -6.19 2.80 34.70
CA THR A 35 -6.70 1.43 34.46
C THR A 35 -7.82 1.07 35.44
N PRO A 36 -9.02 0.78 34.92
CA PRO A 36 -9.77 -0.41 35.32
C PRO A 36 -10.43 -1.08 34.10
N GLN A 37 -10.96 -2.31 34.14
CA GLN A 37 -10.72 -3.47 35.00
C GLN A 37 -11.29 -4.69 34.24
N ARG A 38 -10.69 -5.85 34.44
CA ARG A 38 -11.16 -7.14 33.90
C ARG A 38 -12.28 -7.68 34.78
N GLU A 39 -13.50 -7.82 34.26
CA GLU A 39 -14.55 -8.61 34.92
C GLU A 39 -15.09 -9.71 33.99
N SER A 40 -14.99 -10.94 34.47
CA SER A 40 -15.65 -12.10 33.88
C SER A 40 -17.09 -12.17 34.39
N GLY A 41 -18.06 -12.33 33.48
CA GLY A 41 -19.45 -12.63 33.82
C GLY A 41 -19.86 -13.98 33.24
N THR A 42 -19.92 -15.01 34.08
CA THR A 42 -20.41 -16.35 33.70
C THR A 42 -21.94 -16.43 33.88
N GLU A 43 -22.58 -17.31 33.11
CA GLU A 43 -23.93 -17.91 33.27
C GLU A 43 -24.87 -17.39 34.38
N THR A 44 -26.13 -17.14 34.00
CA THR A 44 -27.25 -18.06 34.33
C THR A 44 -28.54 -17.54 33.68
N ALA A 45 -29.19 -18.39 32.88
CA ALA A 45 -30.55 -18.14 32.38
C ALA A 45 -31.44 -19.32 32.78
N GLU A 46 -31.85 -19.34 34.05
CA GLU A 46 -32.84 -20.29 34.57
C GLU A 46 -34.00 -19.51 35.21
N SER A 47 -35.19 -19.65 34.63
CA SER A 47 -36.44 -19.26 35.28
C SER A 47 -37.53 -20.21 34.82
N ALA A 48 -37.64 -21.31 35.55
CA ALA A 48 -38.77 -22.24 35.45
C ALA A 48 -39.92 -21.75 36.36
N ALA A 49 -41.16 -21.88 35.89
CA ALA A 49 -42.37 -22.24 36.66
C ALA A 49 -43.64 -21.97 35.83
N THR A 50 -44.80 -22.59 36.05
CA THR A 50 -45.24 -23.87 36.65
C THR A 50 -46.77 -23.85 36.53
N ALA A 51 -47.42 -24.92 36.06
CA ALA A 51 -48.79 -25.31 36.45
C ALA A 51 -49.31 -26.56 35.69
N GLU A 52 -48.92 -27.74 36.14
CA GLU A 52 -49.86 -28.87 36.27
C GLU A 52 -50.67 -28.64 37.59
N PRO A 53 -51.88 -29.24 37.86
CA PRO A 53 -52.09 -30.70 37.73
C PRO A 53 -53.52 -31.29 37.55
N THR A 54 -53.56 -32.60 37.23
CA THR A 54 -54.59 -33.63 37.60
C THR A 54 -56.03 -33.49 37.02
N VAL A 55 -56.86 -34.54 36.83
CA VAL A 55 -56.88 -35.98 37.26
C VAL A 55 -57.67 -36.85 36.24
N VAL A 56 -57.14 -38.05 35.91
CA VAL A 56 -57.77 -39.39 35.64
C VAL A 56 -59.13 -39.53 34.89
N LEU A 57 -59.22 -40.39 33.84
CA LEU A 57 -59.91 -41.73 33.83
C LEU A 57 -59.87 -42.48 32.46
N ASP A 58 -60.06 -43.81 32.49
CA ASP A 58 -59.91 -44.86 31.46
C ASP A 58 -60.55 -44.73 30.03
N LYS A 59 -59.77 -45.16 29.03
CA LYS A 59 -59.95 -46.29 28.06
C LYS A 59 -61.39 -46.82 27.70
N PRO A 60 -61.59 -47.47 26.52
CA PRO A 60 -61.58 -46.97 25.13
C PRO A 60 -62.83 -47.38 24.30
N ALA A 61 -62.99 -46.86 23.07
CA ALA A 61 -63.71 -47.55 21.98
C ALA A 61 -63.23 -47.04 20.60
N ALA A 62 -63.32 -47.87 19.55
CA ALA A 62 -62.88 -47.55 18.20
C ALA A 62 -63.98 -47.84 17.16
N GLY A 63 -63.97 -47.11 16.02
CA GLY A 63 -64.66 -47.50 14.78
C GLY A 63 -65.77 -46.56 14.27
N ASP A 64 -65.44 -45.79 13.23
CA ASP A 64 -66.34 -45.09 12.26
C ASP A 64 -67.05 -46.08 11.30
N PRO A 65 -67.83 -45.68 10.24
CA PRO A 65 -68.29 -44.35 9.73
C PRO A 65 -69.85 -44.33 9.61
N PRO A 66 -70.58 -43.78 8.59
CA PRO A 66 -70.33 -42.76 7.54
C PRO A 66 -71.47 -41.69 7.35
N VAL A 67 -71.29 -40.75 6.40
CA VAL A 67 -72.19 -40.45 5.23
C VAL A 67 -71.99 -39.01 4.65
N ALA A 68 -71.93 -38.92 3.31
CA ALA A 68 -72.14 -37.75 2.41
C ALA A 68 -71.07 -36.64 2.25
N ALA A 69 -71.08 -36.01 1.07
CA ALA A 69 -70.17 -34.97 0.53
C ALA A 69 -70.90 -34.17 -0.59
N PRO A 70 -70.27 -33.23 -1.33
CA PRO A 70 -69.59 -31.95 -1.00
C PRO A 70 -70.37 -30.74 -1.65
N PRO A 71 -69.94 -29.43 -1.65
CA PRO A 71 -68.77 -28.84 -2.36
C PRO A 71 -67.99 -27.78 -1.48
N ALA A 72 -66.88 -27.12 -1.83
CA ALA A 72 -66.45 -26.52 -3.11
C ALA A 72 -64.91 -26.33 -3.23
N ALA A 73 -64.48 -25.83 -4.40
CA ALA A 73 -63.12 -25.77 -4.96
C ALA A 73 -62.26 -24.56 -4.45
N PRO A 74 -60.97 -24.38 -4.85
CA PRO A 74 -60.19 -25.17 -5.82
C PRO A 74 -58.78 -25.64 -5.37
N ALA A 75 -58.24 -26.61 -6.10
CA ALA A 75 -56.88 -27.09 -5.93
C ALA A 75 -55.85 -26.20 -6.64
N ALA A 76 -55.08 -25.42 -5.89
CA ALA A 76 -53.80 -24.84 -6.33
C ALA A 76 -52.61 -25.78 -5.99
N GLY A 77 -52.81 -27.10 -6.13
CA GLY A 77 -51.96 -28.13 -5.52
C GLY A 77 -50.71 -28.54 -6.31
N LEU A 78 -50.61 -28.16 -7.58
CA LEU A 78 -49.53 -28.61 -8.47
C LEU A 78 -48.50 -27.52 -8.77
N ASP A 79 -48.93 -26.27 -8.94
CA ASP A 79 -48.02 -25.16 -9.27
C ASP A 79 -47.16 -24.74 -8.08
N ALA A 80 -47.72 -24.66 -6.87
CA ALA A 80 -46.95 -24.33 -5.67
C ALA A 80 -45.86 -25.37 -5.37
N ARG A 81 -46.12 -26.67 -5.59
CA ARG A 81 -45.13 -27.74 -5.41
C ARG A 81 -44.05 -27.70 -6.49
N ARG A 82 -44.43 -27.47 -7.76
CA ARG A 82 -43.46 -27.30 -8.86
C ARG A 82 -42.59 -26.06 -8.65
N ALA A 83 -43.18 -24.93 -8.29
CA ALA A 83 -42.47 -23.69 -7.96
C ALA A 83 -41.51 -23.88 -6.77
N ALA A 84 -41.94 -24.59 -5.71
CA ALA A 84 -41.06 -24.94 -4.59
C ALA A 84 -39.88 -25.83 -5.01
N THR A 85 -40.10 -26.85 -5.85
CA THR A 85 -39.00 -27.69 -6.36
C THR A 85 -38.05 -26.94 -7.29
N VAL A 86 -38.55 -26.02 -8.11
CA VAL A 86 -37.72 -25.16 -8.98
C VAL A 86 -36.94 -24.15 -8.14
N GLY A 87 -37.56 -23.51 -7.15
CA GLY A 87 -36.88 -22.60 -6.22
C GLY A 87 -35.78 -23.29 -5.41
N ALA A 88 -36.04 -24.51 -4.92
CA ALA A 88 -35.04 -25.31 -4.23
C ALA A 88 -33.88 -25.72 -5.16
N ALA A 89 -34.15 -26.08 -6.42
CA ALA A 89 -33.11 -26.39 -7.40
C ALA A 89 -32.24 -25.16 -7.73
N VAL A 90 -32.86 -23.99 -7.92
CA VAL A 90 -32.13 -22.73 -8.16
C VAL A 90 -31.27 -22.34 -6.95
N LEU A 91 -31.78 -22.48 -5.73
CA LEU A 91 -31.00 -22.24 -4.50
C LEU A 91 -29.83 -23.22 -4.36
N LEU A 92 -30.01 -24.50 -4.70
CA LEU A 92 -28.95 -25.50 -4.65
C LEU A 92 -27.85 -25.20 -5.69
N VAL A 93 -28.22 -24.81 -6.91
CA VAL A 93 -27.26 -24.36 -7.93
C VAL A 93 -26.54 -23.09 -7.49
N ALA A 94 -27.25 -22.10 -6.92
CA ALA A 94 -26.64 -20.88 -6.39
C ALA A 94 -25.66 -21.18 -5.23
N ALA A 95 -26.02 -22.08 -4.31
CA ALA A 95 -25.16 -22.53 -3.23
C ALA A 95 -23.95 -23.32 -3.74
N ALA A 96 -24.10 -24.15 -4.77
CA ALA A 96 -22.99 -24.87 -5.40
C ALA A 96 -22.03 -23.91 -6.12
N VAL A 97 -22.54 -22.92 -6.85
CA VAL A 97 -21.71 -21.86 -7.46
C VAL A 97 -21.02 -21.03 -6.39
N ALA A 98 -21.71 -20.64 -5.32
CA ALA A 98 -21.11 -19.95 -4.19
C ALA A 98 -20.01 -20.79 -3.51
N ALA A 99 -20.23 -22.09 -3.31
CA ALA A 99 -19.22 -23.01 -2.77
C ALA A 99 -18.01 -23.18 -3.70
N VAL A 100 -18.20 -23.19 -5.02
CA VAL A 100 -17.11 -23.20 -6.00
C VAL A 100 -16.35 -21.88 -6.00
N VAL A 101 -17.04 -20.73 -5.92
CA VAL A 101 -16.40 -19.41 -5.85
C VAL A 101 -15.63 -19.24 -4.54
N VAL A 102 -16.24 -19.53 -3.39
CA VAL A 102 -15.58 -19.51 -2.08
C VAL A 102 -14.44 -20.52 -2.03
N GLY A 103 -14.63 -21.72 -2.59
CA GLY A 103 -13.55 -22.70 -2.73
C GLY A 103 -12.40 -22.19 -3.59
N PHE A 104 -12.67 -21.55 -4.73
CA PHE A 104 -11.64 -20.99 -5.59
C PHE A 104 -10.91 -19.80 -4.95
N LEU A 105 -11.62 -18.99 -4.14
CA LEU A 105 -11.04 -17.90 -3.36
C LEU A 105 -10.21 -18.39 -2.16
N TRP A 106 -10.56 -19.54 -1.56
CA TRP A 106 -9.87 -20.09 -0.39
C TRP A 106 -8.67 -20.98 -0.79
N PHE A 107 -8.82 -21.80 -1.83
CA PHE A 107 -7.76 -22.64 -2.39
C PHE A 107 -6.92 -21.93 -3.46
N GLY A 108 -7.22 -20.65 -3.74
CA GLY A 108 -6.43 -19.76 -4.58
C GLY A 108 -5.09 -19.42 -3.95
N ASP A 109 -4.11 -20.28 -4.19
CA ASP A 109 -2.67 -20.08 -3.95
C ASP A 109 -2.11 -20.27 -2.52
N HIS A 110 -2.68 -21.20 -1.75
CA HIS A 110 -1.96 -21.86 -0.66
C HIS A 110 -1.03 -22.95 -1.21
N LYS A 111 -0.04 -22.58 -2.03
CA LYS A 111 1.15 -23.40 -2.22
C LYS A 111 2.13 -23.02 -1.11
N ASP A 112 2.79 -24.02 -0.51
CA ASP A 112 3.91 -23.76 0.39
C ASP A 112 5.06 -23.13 -0.41
N GLU A 113 5.05 -21.79 -0.53
CA GLU A 113 6.07 -21.05 -1.25
C GLU A 113 7.40 -21.21 -0.50
N THR A 114 8.41 -21.74 -1.18
CA THR A 114 9.74 -21.82 -0.59
C THR A 114 10.32 -20.41 -0.43
N ARG A 115 11.09 -20.17 0.64
CA ARG A 115 11.79 -18.89 0.83
C ARG A 115 12.64 -18.46 -0.38
N ALA A 116 13.11 -19.41 -1.20
CA ALA A 116 13.80 -19.13 -2.45
C ALA A 116 12.85 -18.55 -3.53
N GLN A 117 11.68 -19.16 -3.73
CA GLN A 117 10.65 -18.66 -4.66
C GLN A 117 10.16 -17.27 -4.23
N ALA A 118 9.85 -17.07 -2.95
CA ALA A 118 9.43 -15.78 -2.41
C ALA A 118 10.50 -14.70 -2.64
N ARG A 119 11.78 -15.02 -2.43
CA ARG A 119 12.92 -14.14 -2.70
C ARG A 119 13.00 -13.76 -4.18
N ASP A 120 12.87 -14.72 -5.08
CA ASP A 120 13.01 -14.49 -6.53
C ASP A 120 11.80 -13.72 -7.09
N ALA A 121 10.59 -13.99 -6.59
CA ALA A 121 9.37 -13.24 -6.89
C ALA A 121 9.49 -11.79 -6.39
N ALA A 122 9.81 -11.58 -5.11
CA ALA A 122 9.99 -10.25 -4.52
C ALA A 122 11.08 -9.43 -5.23
N LEU A 123 12.20 -10.05 -5.63
CA LEU A 123 13.27 -9.38 -6.37
C LEU A 123 12.84 -8.98 -7.79
N THR A 124 12.04 -9.82 -8.45
CA THR A 124 11.50 -9.56 -9.80
C THR A 124 10.49 -8.42 -9.77
N ASP A 125 9.52 -8.50 -8.85
CA ASP A 125 8.48 -7.48 -8.69
C ASP A 125 9.05 -6.16 -8.15
N ALA A 126 10.04 -6.17 -7.24
CA ALA A 126 10.73 -4.96 -6.80
C ALA A 126 11.47 -4.26 -7.95
N ARG A 127 12.05 -5.02 -8.89
CA ARG A 127 12.65 -4.46 -10.12
C ARG A 127 11.59 -3.80 -11.01
N GLN A 128 10.44 -4.45 -11.17
CA GLN A 128 9.33 -3.88 -11.96
C GLN A 128 8.74 -2.64 -11.28
N ALA A 129 8.55 -2.67 -9.96
CA ALA A 129 8.09 -1.53 -9.17
C ALA A 129 9.07 -0.35 -9.29
N ALA A 130 10.37 -0.55 -9.09
CA ALA A 130 11.37 0.49 -9.25
C ALA A 130 11.43 1.06 -10.69
N THR A 131 11.13 0.25 -11.70
CA THR A 131 11.01 0.72 -13.09
C THR A 131 9.77 1.60 -13.28
N ASN A 132 8.62 1.14 -12.80
CA ASN A 132 7.33 1.80 -12.94
C ASN A 132 7.25 3.11 -12.15
N LEU A 133 7.64 3.08 -10.86
CA LEU A 133 7.59 4.20 -9.93
C LEU A 133 8.47 5.38 -10.38
N MET A 134 9.57 5.11 -11.09
CA MET A 134 10.55 6.13 -11.52
C MET A 134 10.51 6.43 -13.02
N SER A 135 9.46 6.02 -13.75
CA SER A 135 9.28 6.30 -15.18
C SER A 135 7.99 7.08 -15.47
N ILE A 136 8.05 8.00 -16.43
CA ILE A 136 6.91 8.80 -16.92
C ILE A 136 6.98 8.89 -18.44
N ASN A 137 5.90 8.49 -19.11
CA ASN A 137 5.69 8.67 -20.55
C ASN A 137 4.77 9.88 -20.81
N PRO A 138 5.27 11.02 -21.35
CA PRO A 138 4.45 12.19 -21.62
C PRO A 138 3.41 11.99 -22.72
N ASP A 139 3.54 10.96 -23.56
CA ASP A 139 2.55 10.61 -24.58
C ASP A 139 1.36 9.84 -23.98
N ASP A 140 1.51 9.27 -22.78
CA ASP A 140 0.50 8.53 -22.03
C ASP A 140 0.71 8.73 -20.51
N ILE A 141 0.35 9.92 -20.05
CA ILE A 141 0.42 10.28 -18.62
C ILE A 141 -0.53 9.41 -17.78
N ASP A 142 -1.73 9.11 -18.29
CA ASP A 142 -2.72 8.35 -17.53
C ASP A 142 -2.29 6.88 -17.37
N GLY A 143 -1.74 6.24 -18.40
CA GLY A 143 -1.11 4.93 -18.30
C GLY A 143 0.14 4.93 -17.41
N SER A 144 0.95 5.99 -17.45
CA SER A 144 2.10 6.16 -16.54
C SER A 144 1.65 6.19 -15.08
N LEU A 145 0.67 7.04 -14.74
CA LEU A 145 0.11 7.17 -13.39
C LEU A 145 -0.65 5.91 -12.95
N ALA A 146 -1.22 5.14 -13.88
CA ALA A 146 -1.78 3.82 -13.59
C ALA A 146 -0.69 2.79 -13.24
N ASN A 147 0.43 2.76 -13.99
CA ASN A 147 1.56 1.86 -13.72
C ASN A 147 2.30 2.18 -12.41
N ILE A 148 2.42 3.46 -12.07
CA ILE A 148 2.95 3.92 -10.78
C ILE A 148 2.07 3.37 -9.64
N ARG A 149 0.75 3.68 -9.65
CA ARG A 149 -0.19 3.22 -8.62
C ARG A 149 -0.34 1.70 -8.56
N SER A 150 -0.32 1.00 -9.69
CA SER A 150 -0.39 -0.47 -9.71
C SER A 150 0.80 -1.12 -9.02
N SER A 151 1.93 -0.42 -8.93
CA SER A 151 3.17 -0.85 -8.25
C SER A 151 3.23 -0.48 -6.76
N MET A 152 2.26 0.31 -6.27
CA MET A 152 2.18 0.77 -4.88
C MET A 152 1.16 -0.03 -4.06
N THR A 153 1.29 0.04 -2.74
CA THR A 153 0.29 -0.41 -1.76
C THR A 153 0.37 0.44 -0.49
N GLY A 154 -0.47 0.14 0.50
CA GLY A 154 -0.38 0.71 1.85
C GLY A 154 -0.49 2.24 1.85
N GLU A 155 0.40 2.88 2.61
CA GLU A 155 0.40 4.33 2.79
C GLU A 155 0.95 5.09 1.58
N LEU A 156 1.96 4.54 0.90
CA LEU A 156 2.52 5.14 -0.32
C LEU A 156 1.46 5.30 -1.43
N LEU A 157 0.55 4.33 -1.57
CA LEU A 157 -0.56 4.44 -2.52
C LEU A 157 -1.52 5.60 -2.17
N LYS A 158 -1.92 5.75 -0.89
CA LYS A 158 -2.83 6.82 -0.46
C LYS A 158 -2.23 8.20 -0.72
N GLN A 159 -0.98 8.40 -0.31
CA GLN A 159 -0.25 9.66 -0.53
C GLN A 159 -0.13 10.00 -2.02
N GLN A 160 -0.02 8.99 -2.88
CA GLN A 160 0.01 9.17 -4.33
C GLN A 160 -1.38 9.51 -4.91
N GLU A 161 -2.47 9.01 -4.32
CA GLU A 161 -3.85 9.32 -4.71
C GLU A 161 -4.24 10.75 -4.29
N ASP A 162 -3.91 11.17 -3.06
CA ASP A 162 -4.19 12.53 -2.55
C ASP A 162 -3.56 13.65 -3.41
N GLY A 163 -2.40 13.36 -4.02
CA GLY A 163 -1.67 14.30 -4.91
C GLY A 163 -1.89 14.10 -6.41
N GLN A 164 -2.78 13.19 -6.84
CA GLN A 164 -2.79 12.70 -8.22
C GLN A 164 -3.05 13.78 -9.28
N ASP A 165 -4.05 14.64 -9.07
CA ASP A 165 -4.45 15.65 -10.08
C ASP A 165 -3.35 16.70 -10.30
N GLN A 166 -2.70 17.16 -9.24
CA GLN A 166 -1.59 18.10 -9.32
C GLN A 166 -0.37 17.48 -10.02
N LEU A 167 -0.06 16.21 -9.72
CA LEU A 167 1.01 15.47 -10.41
C LEU A 167 0.68 15.29 -11.90
N LYS A 168 -0.56 14.94 -12.24
CA LYS A 168 -1.04 14.79 -13.61
C LYS A 168 -0.87 16.09 -14.40
N GLN A 169 -1.33 17.22 -13.86
CA GLN A 169 -1.16 18.53 -14.49
C GLN A 169 0.33 18.86 -14.70
N THR A 170 1.15 18.73 -13.66
CA THR A 170 2.61 19.01 -13.73
C THR A 170 3.32 18.15 -14.78
N ALA A 171 2.93 16.87 -14.90
CA ALA A 171 3.51 15.96 -15.89
C ALA A 171 3.06 16.29 -17.33
N GLN A 172 1.81 16.70 -17.52
CA GLN A 172 1.29 17.16 -18.81
C GLN A 172 1.94 18.48 -19.28
N ASP A 173 2.13 19.43 -18.37
CA ASP A 173 2.71 20.75 -18.67
C ASP A 173 4.21 20.66 -18.99
N SER A 174 4.96 19.89 -18.18
CA SER A 174 6.41 19.73 -18.35
C SER A 174 6.82 18.92 -19.59
N LYS A 175 5.92 18.06 -20.11
CA LYS A 175 6.16 17.12 -21.22
C LYS A 175 7.47 16.33 -21.10
N THR A 176 7.89 16.09 -19.86
CA THR A 176 9.17 15.46 -19.55
C THR A 176 9.02 13.94 -19.58
N ARG A 177 9.80 13.28 -20.43
CA ARG A 177 9.96 11.83 -20.37
C ARG A 177 10.99 11.47 -19.32
N ILE A 178 10.63 10.55 -18.45
CA ILE A 178 11.53 9.95 -17.47
C ILE A 178 11.57 8.45 -17.77
N THR A 179 12.77 7.90 -17.96
CA THR A 179 13.00 6.46 -18.14
C THR A 179 13.92 5.97 -17.04
N ALA A 180 13.49 4.97 -16.28
CA ALA A 180 14.31 4.28 -15.29
C ALA A 180 14.83 2.94 -15.82
N ASP A 181 16.16 2.77 -15.85
CA ASP A 181 16.82 1.49 -16.09
C ASP A 181 17.41 0.96 -14.78
N VAL A 182 17.06 -0.26 -14.37
CA VAL A 182 17.58 -0.88 -13.14
C VAL A 182 18.95 -1.55 -13.42
N GLU A 183 20.04 -0.82 -13.20
CA GLU A 183 21.41 -1.31 -13.37
C GLU A 183 21.76 -2.43 -12.38
N GLY A 184 21.20 -2.39 -11.17
CA GLY A 184 21.36 -3.43 -10.16
C GLY A 184 20.26 -3.38 -9.12
N ILE A 185 19.88 -4.53 -8.56
CA ILE A 185 18.93 -4.61 -7.44
C ILE A 185 19.22 -5.88 -6.64
N THR A 186 19.04 -5.81 -5.32
CA THR A 186 19.10 -6.95 -4.40
C THR A 186 18.03 -6.80 -3.33
N LEU A 187 17.55 -7.91 -2.78
CA LEU A 187 16.88 -7.87 -1.48
C LEU A 187 17.93 -7.70 -0.37
N THR A 188 17.59 -6.88 0.62
CA THR A 188 18.34 -6.68 1.87
C THR A 188 17.69 -7.42 3.03
N SER A 189 16.37 -7.68 2.95
CA SER A 189 15.62 -8.52 3.89
C SER A 189 14.51 -9.31 3.17
N LEU A 190 14.03 -10.36 3.83
CA LEU A 190 12.79 -11.09 3.56
C LEU A 190 12.43 -11.74 4.90
N ASP A 191 11.20 -11.54 5.36
CA ASP A 191 10.75 -11.93 6.71
C ASP A 191 10.51 -13.45 6.87
N SER A 192 9.95 -13.84 8.03
CA SER A 192 9.60 -15.23 8.35
C SER A 192 8.40 -15.70 7.54
N GLU A 193 7.44 -14.81 7.40
CA GLU A 193 6.08 -14.92 6.89
C GLU A 193 6.02 -14.99 5.35
N LEU A 194 7.07 -14.52 4.68
CA LEU A 194 7.21 -14.42 3.22
C LEU A 194 6.25 -13.42 2.57
N ASP A 195 5.90 -12.36 3.28
CA ASP A 195 5.04 -11.27 2.79
C ASP A 195 5.63 -9.86 2.91
N HIS A 196 6.71 -9.62 3.66
CA HIS A 196 7.49 -8.37 3.64
C HIS A 196 8.97 -8.58 3.23
N ALA A 197 9.47 -7.68 2.40
CA ALA A 197 10.88 -7.66 1.95
C ALA A 197 11.37 -6.23 1.68
N SER A 198 12.60 -5.92 2.09
CA SER A 198 13.28 -4.68 1.67
C SER A 198 14.22 -4.97 0.51
N ALA A 199 14.25 -4.05 -0.46
CA ALA A 199 15.13 -4.08 -1.62
C ALA A 199 16.00 -2.81 -1.70
N PHE A 200 17.21 -2.95 -2.24
CA PHE A 200 18.09 -1.86 -2.61
C PHE A 200 18.34 -1.89 -4.12
N ALA A 201 18.06 -0.77 -4.79
CA ALA A 201 18.14 -0.60 -6.24
C ALA A 201 19.14 0.50 -6.63
N VAL A 202 19.88 0.23 -7.71
CA VAL A 202 20.71 1.19 -8.44
C VAL A 202 20.01 1.49 -9.75
N LEU A 203 19.53 2.72 -9.90
CA LEU A 203 18.77 3.17 -11.07
C LEU A 203 19.61 4.13 -11.90
N LYS A 204 19.68 3.90 -13.20
CA LYS A 204 20.09 4.91 -14.19
C LYS A 204 18.82 5.55 -14.73
N ILE A 205 18.58 6.79 -14.36
CA ILE A 205 17.42 7.57 -14.81
C ILE A 205 17.85 8.48 -15.94
N THR A 206 17.08 8.48 -17.03
CA THR A 206 17.21 9.45 -18.13
C THR A 206 16.00 10.38 -18.13
N ARG A 207 16.24 11.69 -18.13
CA ARG A 207 15.19 12.71 -18.31
C ARG A 207 15.39 13.42 -19.64
N SER A 208 14.32 13.62 -20.40
CA SER A 208 14.31 14.43 -21.62
C SER A 208 13.04 15.27 -21.71
N TRP A 209 13.19 16.51 -22.20
CA TRP A 209 12.10 17.50 -22.25
C TRP A 209 12.26 18.41 -23.49
N PRO A 210 11.19 19.06 -23.97
CA PRO A 210 11.26 19.91 -25.15
C PRO A 210 12.27 21.06 -25.01
N GLY A 211 13.09 21.27 -26.04
CA GLY A 211 14.07 22.36 -26.10
C GLY A 211 15.33 22.19 -25.24
N GLY A 212 15.44 21.12 -24.45
CA GLY A 212 16.62 20.78 -23.66
C GLY A 212 17.45 19.64 -24.23
N GLN A 213 18.66 19.46 -23.71
CA GLN A 213 19.45 18.24 -23.89
C GLN A 213 19.04 17.20 -22.83
N PRO A 214 18.92 15.90 -23.17
CA PRO A 214 18.65 14.87 -22.18
C PRO A 214 19.72 14.82 -21.08
N ALA A 215 19.28 14.64 -19.83
CA ALA A 215 20.15 14.49 -18.66
C ALA A 215 20.02 13.08 -18.10
N THR A 216 21.15 12.40 -17.88
CA THR A 216 21.19 11.05 -17.29
C THR A 216 21.89 11.11 -15.94
N PHE A 217 21.39 10.37 -14.95
CA PHE A 217 21.95 10.32 -13.60
C PHE A 217 21.71 8.97 -12.95
N ARG A 218 22.58 8.59 -12.01
CA ARG A 218 22.44 7.44 -11.15
C ARG A 218 21.77 7.86 -9.85
N GLN A 219 20.77 7.11 -9.41
CA GLN A 219 20.18 7.21 -8.08
C GLN A 219 20.22 5.86 -7.39
N LEU A 220 20.38 5.90 -6.07
CA LEU A 220 20.22 4.76 -5.19
C LEU A 220 18.85 4.85 -4.53
N TRP A 221 18.15 3.73 -4.39
CA TRP A 221 16.82 3.69 -3.80
C TRP A 221 16.68 2.48 -2.87
N THR A 222 15.94 2.65 -1.77
CA THR A 222 15.33 1.53 -1.05
C THR A 222 13.85 1.43 -1.38
N LEU A 223 13.36 0.20 -1.47
CA LEU A 223 11.95 -0.12 -1.59
C LEU A 223 11.60 -1.10 -0.48
N ASP A 224 10.60 -0.77 0.33
CA ASP A 224 9.99 -1.75 1.23
C ASP A 224 8.75 -2.30 0.52
N MET A 225 8.68 -3.62 0.42
CA MET A 225 7.77 -4.37 -0.43
C MET A 225 6.84 -5.25 0.41
N LEU A 226 5.55 -5.15 0.14
CA LEU A 226 4.50 -5.97 0.73
C LEU A 226 3.86 -6.85 -0.36
N LYS A 227 3.69 -8.13 -0.08
CA LYS A 227 3.00 -9.09 -0.95
C LYS A 227 1.48 -8.91 -0.86
N VAL A 228 0.84 -8.61 -1.99
CA VAL A 228 -0.61 -8.42 -2.09
C VAL A 228 -1.16 -9.47 -3.05
N GLY A 229 -1.70 -10.55 -2.50
CA GLY A 229 -2.05 -11.74 -3.27
C GLY A 229 -0.79 -12.42 -3.82
N SER A 230 -0.69 -12.51 -5.15
CA SER A 230 0.46 -13.14 -5.84
C SER A 230 1.53 -12.14 -6.32
N THR A 231 1.44 -10.85 -5.95
CA THR A 231 2.31 -9.79 -6.50
C THR A 231 2.86 -8.91 -5.39
N TRP A 232 4.14 -8.60 -5.44
CA TRP A 232 4.78 -7.67 -4.50
C TRP A 232 4.62 -6.23 -4.98
N LYS A 233 4.26 -5.35 -4.06
CA LYS A 233 4.05 -3.91 -4.28
C LYS A 233 4.88 -3.11 -3.30
N ALA A 234 5.38 -1.96 -3.71
CA ALA A 234 6.07 -1.06 -2.81
C ALA A 234 5.08 -0.42 -1.83
N GLU A 235 5.28 -0.64 -0.53
CA GLU A 235 4.63 0.13 0.53
C GLU A 235 5.44 1.38 0.90
N LYS A 236 6.73 1.41 0.56
CA LYS A 236 7.63 2.54 0.72
C LYS A 236 8.67 2.58 -0.40
N ALA A 237 9.04 3.77 -0.85
CA ALA A 237 10.17 3.98 -1.76
C ALA A 237 10.91 5.26 -1.34
N GLN A 238 12.23 5.17 -1.15
CA GLN A 238 13.06 6.30 -0.68
C GLN A 238 14.35 6.40 -1.50
N ASN A 239 14.69 7.61 -1.95
CA ASN A 239 15.98 7.89 -2.59
C ASN A 239 17.07 8.00 -1.51
N LEU A 240 18.23 7.38 -1.76
CA LEU A 240 19.40 7.43 -0.89
C LEU A 240 20.46 8.36 -1.47
N GLY A 241 20.58 9.55 -0.87
CA GLY A 241 21.55 10.58 -1.26
C GLY A 241 21.27 11.24 -2.60
N GLU A 242 22.14 12.19 -2.96
CA GLU A 242 21.99 13.01 -4.15
C GLU A 242 22.15 12.23 -5.46
N PRO A 243 21.40 12.56 -6.53
CA PRO A 243 21.61 12.00 -7.86
C PRO A 243 23.03 12.29 -8.39
N VAL A 244 23.70 11.26 -8.91
CA VAL A 244 25.06 11.38 -9.49
C VAL A 244 24.95 11.51 -11.00
N PRO A 245 25.33 12.65 -11.62
CA PRO A 245 25.25 12.82 -13.08
C PRO A 245 26.08 11.78 -13.85
N LEU A 246 25.49 11.20 -14.89
CA LEU A 246 26.11 10.25 -15.81
C LEU A 246 26.23 10.91 -17.18
N GLY A 247 27.22 11.79 -17.34
CA GLY A 247 27.47 12.47 -18.61
C GLY A 247 27.38 13.99 -18.58
N ALA A 248 28.15 14.62 -17.70
CA ALA A 248 29.02 15.72 -18.12
C ALA A 248 30.42 15.36 -17.63
N ALA A 249 31.47 15.84 -18.31
CA ALA A 249 32.80 15.79 -17.70
C ALA A 249 32.72 16.52 -16.37
N THR A 250 33.27 15.93 -15.31
CA THR A 250 33.50 16.63 -14.05
C THR A 250 34.15 17.97 -14.37
N PRO A 251 33.69 19.10 -13.78
CA PRO A 251 34.56 20.24 -13.65
C PRO A 251 35.78 19.80 -12.84
N GLN A 252 36.86 19.42 -13.53
CA GLN A 252 38.21 19.34 -12.95
C GLN A 252 38.68 20.78 -12.68
N GLY A 253 37.99 21.38 -11.71
CA GLY A 253 38.17 22.70 -11.14
C GLY A 253 37.84 22.69 -9.63
N GLY A 254 37.32 21.58 -9.11
CA GLY A 254 37.45 21.26 -7.69
C GLY A 254 38.93 21.13 -7.35
N GLN A 255 39.48 22.13 -6.67
CA GLN A 255 40.85 22.14 -6.20
C GLN A 255 41.08 20.89 -5.34
N GLN A 256 41.93 19.97 -5.83
CA GLN A 256 42.57 19.01 -4.95
C GLN A 256 43.33 19.84 -3.90
N PRO A 257 43.07 19.69 -2.58
CA PRO A 257 43.84 20.40 -1.57
C PRO A 257 45.31 20.09 -1.80
N ALA A 258 46.09 21.12 -2.17
CA ALA A 258 47.49 20.94 -2.42
C ALA A 258 48.12 20.37 -1.15
N ALA A 259 48.72 19.19 -1.25
CA ALA A 259 49.48 18.61 -0.16
C ALA A 259 50.56 19.62 0.23
N THR A 260 50.44 20.20 1.42
CA THR A 260 51.42 21.16 1.94
C THR A 260 52.78 20.47 1.94
N PRO A 261 53.80 21.00 1.23
CA PRO A 261 55.11 20.38 1.22
C PRO A 261 55.70 20.46 2.64
N THR A 262 56.00 19.29 3.21
CA THR A 262 56.70 19.18 4.49
C THR A 262 58.01 19.96 4.43
N PRO A 263 58.28 20.91 5.34
CA PRO A 263 59.58 21.57 5.41
C PRO A 263 60.67 20.54 5.67
N ALA A 264 61.74 20.56 4.88
CA ALA A 264 62.91 19.74 5.16
C ALA A 264 63.56 20.18 6.49
N PRO A 265 64.04 19.26 7.34
CA PRO A 265 64.78 19.63 8.54
C PRO A 265 66.09 20.33 8.14
N GLY A 266 66.30 21.54 8.65
CA GLY A 266 67.54 22.28 8.45
C GLY A 266 68.69 21.75 9.31
N ASN A 267 69.92 21.90 8.80
CA ASN A 267 71.16 21.75 9.56
C ASN A 267 71.44 22.99 10.42
#